data_AF-A0A520IMQ5-F1
#
_entry.id   AF-A0A520IMQ5-F1
#
_cell.length_a   1.000
_cell.length_b   1.000
_cell.length_c   1.000
_cell.angle_alpha   90.00
_cell.angle_beta   90.00
_cell.angle_gamma   90.00
#
_symmetry.space_group_name_H-M   'P 1'
#
loop_
_entity.id
_entity.type
_entity.pdbx_description
1 polymer ?
#
loop_
_entity_poly.entity_id
_entity_poly.type
_entity_poly.pdbx_seq_one_letter_code
_entity_poly.pdbx_strand_id
1 'polypeptide(L)'
;MGAGPCCSACGRNSDADRTHDVQVVGSHNSFKARIPDAVMAELRRRDPKTAAALDYYHLPLDAQLDRGVRQIEIDIFADPKGGRYADPKGERLAQAAGEKTAFDRAAMLRPGYKVFHVPDIDYISTCVTLRRCLGVVDAWSRAHPRHLPIMITINAADTQASAQVAAPLPLDDAALLDSLDREIRQAIPGRRLIVPDEVRGRAATLSAAVHESGWPTLEAARGRIYVLFDVRPAVSNAYRAGHPSLRGRAMFGWYPDGEPESAIQIVQDPLVEAARIRAWVKAGVIVRTRTDA
;
A
#
# COMPACT_ATOMS: atom_id res chain seq x y z
N MET A 1 19.88 -36.57 27.03
CA MET A 1 20.29 -36.32 25.62
C MET A 1 19.84 -34.93 25.27
N GLY A 2 20.80 -34.09 24.89
CA GLY A 2 20.71 -32.63 24.98
C GLY A 2 19.71 -31.99 24.02
N ALA A 3 19.01 -30.98 24.53
CA ALA A 3 18.37 -29.96 23.71
C ALA A 3 19.48 -29.15 23.02
N GLY A 4 19.49 -29.17 21.68
CA GLY A 4 20.36 -28.31 20.89
C GLY A 4 19.97 -26.84 21.07
N PRO A 5 20.93 -25.91 21.04
CA PRO A 5 20.66 -24.50 21.28
C PRO A 5 19.80 -23.93 20.17
N CYS A 6 18.66 -23.37 20.56
CA CYS A 6 17.86 -22.48 19.72
C CYS A 6 18.76 -21.30 19.31
N CYS A 7 18.99 -21.14 18.01
CA CYS A 7 19.83 -20.08 17.47
C CYS A 7 19.15 -18.73 17.70
N SER A 8 19.45 -18.11 18.84
CA SER A 8 18.93 -16.80 19.24
C SER A 8 19.76 -15.70 18.58
N ALA A 9 19.60 -15.54 17.27
CA ALA A 9 20.19 -14.44 16.51
C ALA A 9 19.17 -13.85 15.52
N CYS A 10 18.00 -13.43 16.01
CA CYS A 10 17.36 -12.26 15.41
C CYS A 10 18.24 -11.06 15.79
N GLY A 11 19.05 -10.57 14.85
CA GLY A 11 19.86 -9.38 15.05
C GLY A 11 18.99 -8.25 15.60
N ARG A 12 19.37 -7.70 16.75
CA ARG A 12 18.70 -6.50 17.27
C ARG A 12 19.09 -5.35 16.37
N ASN A 13 18.13 -4.83 15.61
CA ASN A 13 18.35 -3.63 14.81
C ASN A 13 18.91 -2.51 15.70
N SER A 14 20.05 -1.95 15.32
CA SER A 14 20.68 -0.83 16.01
C SER A 14 20.07 0.49 15.53
N ASP A 15 20.10 1.53 16.37
CA ASP A 15 19.63 2.86 15.97
C ASP A 15 20.51 3.49 14.85
N ALA A 16 21.72 2.95 14.64
CA ALA A 16 22.63 3.33 13.57
C ALA A 16 22.34 2.63 12.23
N ASP A 17 21.57 1.53 12.22
CA ASP A 17 21.15 0.85 11.00
C ASP A 17 20.30 1.81 10.14
N ARG A 18 20.24 1.59 8.84
CA ARG A 18 19.39 2.39 7.94
C ARG A 18 18.06 1.72 7.67
N THR A 19 17.11 2.50 7.19
CA THR A 19 15.76 2.02 6.86
C THR A 19 15.78 0.85 5.86
N HIS A 20 16.78 0.76 4.97
CA HIS A 20 16.92 -0.35 4.02
C HIS A 20 17.67 -1.57 4.57
N ASP A 21 18.23 -1.51 5.78
CA ASP A 21 18.96 -2.62 6.41
C ASP A 21 18.05 -3.55 7.21
N VAL A 22 16.76 -3.23 7.33
CA VAL A 22 15.79 -4.02 8.11
C VAL A 22 14.87 -4.84 7.22
N GLN A 23 14.60 -6.05 7.67
CA GLN A 23 13.55 -6.90 7.09
C GLN A 23 12.26 -6.75 7.89
N VAL A 24 11.15 -6.59 7.18
CA VAL A 24 9.81 -6.52 7.76
C VAL A 24 8.85 -7.45 7.02
N VAL A 25 7.79 -7.86 7.71
CA VAL A 25 6.68 -8.60 7.11
C VAL A 25 5.58 -7.64 6.69
N GLY A 26 5.01 -7.90 5.52
CA GLY A 26 3.87 -7.17 4.98
C GLY A 26 2.63 -8.04 4.81
N SER A 27 1.49 -7.38 4.62
CA SER A 27 0.25 -8.01 4.15
C SER A 27 -0.17 -7.43 2.80
N HIS A 28 -0.70 -8.27 1.92
CA HIS A 28 -1.25 -7.91 0.60
C HIS A 28 -2.74 -7.59 0.75
N ASN A 29 -3.25 -6.56 0.07
CA ASN A 29 -4.63 -6.09 0.24
C ASN A 29 -5.06 -5.92 1.71
N SER A 30 -4.25 -5.24 2.51
CA SER A 30 -4.37 -5.19 3.98
C SER A 30 -5.72 -4.69 4.49
N PHE A 31 -6.47 -3.94 3.68
CA PHE A 31 -7.79 -3.39 4.01
C PHE A 31 -8.94 -4.41 3.81
N LYS A 32 -8.69 -5.53 3.12
CA LYS A 32 -9.73 -6.45 2.67
C LYS A 32 -10.44 -7.10 3.85
N ALA A 33 -11.74 -6.87 3.93
CA ALA A 33 -12.62 -7.53 4.88
C ALA A 33 -13.31 -8.73 4.22
N ARG A 34 -14.05 -9.50 5.03
CA ARG A 34 -14.79 -10.67 4.55
C ARG A 34 -15.89 -10.24 3.58
N ILE A 35 -15.97 -10.92 2.44
CA ILE A 35 -17.08 -10.79 1.49
C ILE A 35 -18.36 -11.36 2.13
N PRO A 36 -19.53 -10.69 2.01
CA PRO A 36 -20.79 -11.19 2.56
C PRO A 36 -21.13 -12.61 2.07
N ASP A 37 -21.84 -13.39 2.88
CA ASP A 37 -21.99 -14.83 2.65
C ASP A 37 -22.82 -15.13 1.39
N ALA A 38 -23.89 -14.38 1.15
CA ALA A 38 -24.73 -14.46 -0.04
C ALA A 38 -23.95 -14.09 -1.31
N VAL A 39 -23.07 -13.10 -1.22
CA VAL A 39 -22.20 -12.70 -2.33
C VAL A 39 -21.19 -13.81 -2.63
N MET A 40 -20.59 -14.39 -1.60
CA MET A 40 -19.68 -15.52 -1.78
C MET A 40 -20.37 -16.78 -2.31
N ALA A 41 -21.59 -17.07 -1.85
CA ALA A 41 -22.36 -18.21 -2.34
C ALA A 41 -22.67 -18.06 -3.84
N GLU A 42 -23.08 -16.85 -4.27
CA GLU A 42 -23.34 -16.60 -5.68
C GLU A 42 -22.06 -16.62 -6.52
N LEU A 43 -20.96 -16.08 -6.00
CA LEU A 43 -19.67 -16.14 -6.68
C LEU A 43 -19.19 -17.59 -6.82
N ARG A 44 -19.29 -18.43 -5.78
CA ARG A 44 -18.96 -19.87 -5.86
C ARG A 44 -19.82 -20.60 -6.89
N ARG A 45 -21.09 -20.22 -7.04
CA ARG A 45 -21.99 -20.83 -8.04
C ARG A 45 -21.61 -20.46 -9.48
N ARG A 46 -21.15 -19.22 -9.71
CA ARG A 46 -20.81 -18.71 -11.05
C ARG A 46 -19.37 -19.01 -11.46
N ASP A 47 -18.44 -18.83 -10.54
CA ASP A 47 -17.00 -18.93 -10.75
C ASP A 47 -16.31 -19.43 -9.46
N PRO A 48 -16.28 -20.76 -9.23
CA PRO A 48 -15.64 -21.36 -8.07
C PRO A 48 -14.15 -21.00 -7.93
N LYS A 49 -13.46 -20.77 -9.04
CA LYS A 49 -12.02 -20.48 -9.04
C LYS A 49 -11.77 -19.07 -8.51
N THR A 50 -12.50 -18.08 -9.03
CA THR A 50 -12.43 -16.70 -8.51
C THR A 50 -12.92 -16.64 -7.06
N ALA A 51 -13.96 -17.40 -6.72
CA ALA A 51 -14.42 -17.50 -5.34
C ALA A 51 -13.30 -17.96 -4.39
N ALA A 52 -12.60 -19.04 -4.72
CA ALA A 52 -11.49 -19.54 -3.90
C ALA A 52 -10.34 -18.52 -3.79
N ALA A 53 -10.04 -17.78 -4.87
CA ALA A 53 -9.01 -16.75 -4.86
C ALA A 53 -9.36 -15.52 -4.01
N LEU A 54 -10.66 -15.22 -3.83
CA LEU A 54 -11.13 -14.06 -3.06
C LEU A 54 -11.52 -14.39 -1.61
N ASP A 55 -11.54 -15.67 -1.23
CA ASP A 55 -11.98 -16.17 0.08
C ASP A 55 -10.88 -16.05 1.16
N TYR A 56 -10.43 -14.83 1.36
CA TYR A 56 -9.55 -14.43 2.46
C TYR A 56 -9.90 -13.02 2.92
N TYR A 57 -9.41 -12.65 4.09
CA TYR A 57 -9.58 -11.31 4.65
C TYR A 57 -8.56 -11.09 5.75
N HIS A 58 -8.38 -9.83 6.14
CA HIS A 58 -7.45 -9.44 7.17
C HIS A 58 -8.17 -8.92 8.42
N LEU A 59 -7.42 -8.90 9.51
CA LEU A 59 -7.74 -8.09 10.68
C LEU A 59 -7.74 -6.59 10.30
N PRO A 60 -8.39 -5.72 11.07
CA PRO A 60 -8.22 -4.27 10.93
C PRO A 60 -6.75 -3.83 10.93
N LEU A 61 -6.44 -2.72 10.26
CA LEU A 61 -5.05 -2.29 10.01
C LEU A 61 -4.22 -2.12 11.29
N ASP A 62 -4.79 -1.53 12.33
CA ASP A 62 -4.16 -1.39 13.66
C ASP A 62 -3.83 -2.75 14.29
N ALA A 63 -4.76 -3.70 14.24
CA ALA A 63 -4.55 -5.06 14.73
C ALA A 63 -3.52 -5.87 13.93
N GLN A 64 -3.27 -5.52 12.67
CA GLN A 64 -2.13 -6.05 11.89
C GLN A 64 -0.82 -5.42 12.34
N LEU A 65 -0.79 -4.11 12.57
CA LEU A 65 0.39 -3.39 13.07
C LEU A 65 0.79 -3.87 14.48
N ASP A 66 -0.19 -4.17 15.34
CA ASP A 66 0.05 -4.80 16.66
C ASP A 66 0.72 -6.18 16.55
N ARG A 67 0.45 -6.90 15.47
CA ARG A 67 1.06 -8.22 15.18
C ARG A 67 2.42 -8.11 14.46
N GLY A 68 2.98 -6.91 14.38
CA GLY A 68 4.33 -6.70 13.85
C GLY A 68 4.40 -6.46 12.34
N VAL A 69 3.27 -6.39 11.63
CA VAL A 69 3.25 -5.97 10.22
C VAL A 69 3.80 -4.54 10.12
N ARG A 70 4.72 -4.29 9.19
CA ARG A 70 5.26 -2.93 8.91
C ARG A 70 5.23 -2.57 7.43
N GLN A 71 4.65 -3.42 6.60
CA GLN A 71 4.27 -3.10 5.25
C GLN A 71 2.79 -3.42 5.05
N ILE A 72 2.01 -2.45 4.62
CA ILE A 72 0.60 -2.65 4.29
C ILE A 72 0.34 -2.19 2.86
N GLU A 73 -0.67 -2.77 2.22
CA GLU A 73 -1.04 -2.49 0.85
C GLU A 73 -2.50 -2.03 0.79
N ILE A 74 -2.74 -0.92 0.09
CA ILE A 74 -4.04 -0.26 -0.03
C ILE A 74 -4.35 -0.05 -1.51
N ASP A 75 -5.44 -0.66 -1.96
CA ASP A 75 -5.98 -0.41 -3.28
C ASP A 75 -6.89 0.82 -3.23
N ILE A 76 -6.68 1.76 -4.15
CA ILE A 76 -7.50 2.96 -4.25
C ILE A 76 -8.27 3.01 -5.57
N PHE A 77 -9.46 3.59 -5.48
CA PHE A 77 -10.32 3.96 -6.61
C PHE A 77 -10.62 5.45 -6.56
N ALA A 78 -10.31 6.19 -7.61
CA ALA A 78 -10.63 7.61 -7.69
C ALA A 78 -12.15 7.83 -7.82
N ASP A 79 -12.69 8.71 -6.97
CA ASP A 79 -14.09 9.14 -7.01
C ASP A 79 -14.21 10.63 -6.62
N PRO A 80 -13.73 11.56 -7.46
CA PRO A 80 -13.65 12.98 -7.13
C PRO A 80 -15.01 13.66 -6.96
N LYS A 81 -16.09 13.04 -7.45
CA LYS A 81 -17.47 13.52 -7.27
C LYS A 81 -18.20 12.80 -6.15
N GLY A 82 -17.72 11.62 -5.74
CA GLY A 82 -18.43 10.74 -4.83
C GLY A 82 -19.56 9.97 -5.54
N GLY A 83 -19.99 8.90 -4.91
CA GLY A 83 -21.18 8.14 -5.31
C GLY A 83 -20.95 7.06 -6.37
N ARG A 84 -19.78 7.02 -7.03
CA ARG A 84 -19.49 6.02 -8.08
C ARG A 84 -19.60 4.58 -7.56
N TYR A 85 -19.24 4.37 -6.30
CA TYR A 85 -19.22 3.06 -5.64
C TYR A 85 -20.22 2.97 -4.48
N ALA A 86 -21.25 3.81 -4.46
CA ALA A 86 -22.22 3.89 -3.37
C ALA A 86 -23.40 2.92 -3.46
N ASP A 87 -23.50 2.13 -4.53
CA ASP A 87 -24.55 1.11 -4.72
C ASP A 87 -23.97 -0.18 -5.36
N PRO A 88 -23.04 -0.89 -4.68
CA PRO A 88 -22.43 -2.07 -5.26
C PRO A 88 -23.45 -3.22 -5.39
N LYS A 89 -23.38 -3.99 -6.48
CA LYS A 89 -24.31 -5.11 -6.73
C LYS A 89 -24.29 -6.15 -5.61
N GLY A 90 -23.12 -6.45 -5.05
CA GLY A 90 -22.94 -7.36 -3.93
C GLY A 90 -23.71 -6.91 -2.69
N GLU A 91 -23.79 -5.60 -2.43
CA GLU A 91 -24.57 -5.08 -1.29
C GLU A 91 -26.05 -5.30 -1.48
N ARG A 92 -26.57 -5.04 -2.68
CA ARG A 92 -27.99 -5.32 -2.98
C ARG A 92 -28.32 -6.81 -2.83
N LEU A 93 -27.41 -7.69 -3.25
CA LEU A 93 -27.57 -9.13 -3.07
C LEU A 93 -27.56 -9.54 -1.59
N ALA A 94 -26.60 -9.05 -0.81
CA ALA A 94 -26.50 -9.32 0.62
C ALA A 94 -27.75 -8.83 1.37
N GLN A 95 -28.21 -7.61 1.09
CA GLN A 95 -29.42 -7.04 1.68
C GLN A 95 -30.68 -7.84 1.32
N ALA A 96 -30.81 -8.27 0.06
CA ALA A 96 -31.93 -9.10 -0.38
C ALA A 96 -31.95 -10.48 0.31
N ALA A 97 -30.79 -10.99 0.73
CA ALA A 97 -30.66 -12.19 1.54
C ALA A 97 -30.84 -11.95 3.05
N GLY A 98 -31.09 -10.71 3.48
CA GLY A 98 -31.28 -10.33 4.89
C GLY A 98 -29.98 -10.15 5.69
N GLU A 99 -28.83 -10.07 5.02
CA GLU A 99 -27.56 -9.84 5.69
C GLU A 99 -27.37 -8.36 6.10
N LYS A 100 -26.74 -8.15 7.26
CA LYS A 100 -26.23 -6.85 7.67
C LYS A 100 -24.73 -6.80 7.38
N THR A 101 -24.32 -5.93 6.47
CA THR A 101 -22.92 -5.79 6.08
C THR A 101 -22.26 -4.60 6.78
N ALA A 102 -20.94 -4.50 6.66
CA ALA A 102 -20.17 -3.33 7.11
C ALA A 102 -20.06 -2.22 6.04
N PHE A 103 -20.91 -2.24 5.02
CA PHE A 103 -20.86 -1.26 3.92
C PHE A 103 -21.25 0.15 4.40
N ASP A 104 -20.34 1.11 4.25
CA ASP A 104 -20.59 2.52 4.60
C ASP A 104 -20.95 3.33 3.35
N ARG A 105 -22.23 3.32 3.01
CA ARG A 105 -22.77 4.09 1.88
C ARG A 105 -22.52 5.59 2.03
N ALA A 106 -22.59 6.13 3.25
CA ALA A 106 -22.39 7.56 3.50
C ALA A 106 -20.96 8.01 3.17
N ALA A 107 -19.96 7.18 3.45
CA ALA A 107 -18.58 7.42 3.04
C ALA A 107 -18.39 7.31 1.52
N MET A 108 -19.07 6.35 0.87
CA MET A 108 -18.97 6.17 -0.58
C MET A 108 -19.58 7.34 -1.36
N LEU A 109 -20.61 8.01 -0.82
CA LEU A 109 -21.22 9.20 -1.43
C LEU A 109 -20.34 10.45 -1.41
N ARG A 110 -19.34 10.53 -0.52
CA ARG A 110 -18.47 11.70 -0.43
C ARG A 110 -17.41 11.70 -1.54
N PRO A 111 -16.90 12.84 -2.01
CA PRO A 111 -15.70 12.89 -2.84
C PRO A 111 -14.47 12.24 -2.20
N GLY A 112 -13.53 11.74 -3.02
CA GLY A 112 -12.19 11.29 -2.62
C GLY A 112 -11.84 9.89 -3.13
N TYR A 113 -10.81 9.29 -2.55
CA TYR A 113 -10.39 7.93 -2.90
C TYR A 113 -11.08 6.86 -2.07
N LYS A 114 -11.66 5.86 -2.73
CA LYS A 114 -12.31 4.71 -2.09
C LYS A 114 -11.35 3.55 -1.99
N VAL A 115 -11.55 2.73 -0.98
CA VAL A 115 -10.69 1.57 -0.70
C VAL A 115 -11.57 0.34 -0.55
N PHE A 116 -11.35 -0.60 -1.46
CA PHE A 116 -11.93 -1.94 -1.53
C PHE A 116 -11.17 -2.72 -2.61
N HIS A 117 -11.46 -4.00 -2.82
CA HIS A 117 -10.63 -4.85 -3.69
C HIS A 117 -11.23 -4.98 -5.10
N VAL A 118 -12.50 -5.37 -5.21
CA VAL A 118 -13.19 -5.52 -6.51
C VAL A 118 -14.53 -4.78 -6.44
N PRO A 119 -14.80 -3.79 -7.32
CA PRO A 119 -16.10 -3.14 -7.35
C PRO A 119 -17.21 -4.18 -7.49
N ASP A 120 -18.35 -3.93 -6.84
CA ASP A 120 -19.54 -4.80 -6.86
C ASP A 120 -19.42 -6.20 -6.22
N ILE A 121 -18.21 -6.75 -6.01
CA ILE A 121 -18.01 -8.15 -5.59
C ILE A 121 -17.30 -8.22 -4.24
N ASP A 122 -16.14 -7.57 -4.13
CA ASP A 122 -15.27 -7.58 -2.96
C ASP A 122 -15.09 -6.15 -2.45
N TYR A 123 -16.22 -5.60 -2.03
CA TYR A 123 -16.43 -4.17 -1.81
C TYR A 123 -16.41 -3.77 -0.31
N ILE A 124 -16.27 -4.75 0.59
CA ILE A 124 -16.16 -4.51 2.04
C ILE A 124 -14.70 -4.28 2.40
N SER A 125 -14.44 -3.19 3.11
CA SER A 125 -13.13 -2.79 3.57
C SER A 125 -13.16 -2.43 5.04
N THR A 126 -12.08 -2.73 5.77
CA THR A 126 -11.91 -2.29 7.17
C THR A 126 -11.75 -0.77 7.28
N CYS A 127 -11.41 -0.09 6.17
CA CYS A 127 -11.31 1.35 6.07
C CYS A 127 -11.73 1.79 4.65
N VAL A 128 -12.97 2.27 4.51
CA VAL A 128 -13.62 2.45 3.19
C VAL A 128 -13.12 3.63 2.34
N THR A 129 -12.27 4.49 2.88
CA THR A 129 -11.63 5.60 2.15
C THR A 129 -10.16 5.71 2.50
N LEU A 130 -9.34 6.23 1.59
CA LEU A 130 -7.91 6.39 1.82
C LEU A 130 -7.64 7.25 3.07
N ARG A 131 -8.32 8.40 3.22
CA ARG A 131 -8.26 9.20 4.47
C ARG A 131 -8.52 8.39 5.74
N ARG A 132 -9.49 7.48 5.74
CA ARG A 132 -9.77 6.65 6.91
C ARG A 132 -8.66 5.63 7.15
N CYS A 133 -8.18 4.95 6.10
CA CYS A 133 -7.09 4.00 6.24
C CYS A 133 -5.82 4.67 6.77
N LEU A 134 -5.40 5.77 6.14
CA LEU A 134 -4.23 6.54 6.58
C LEU A 134 -4.44 7.09 7.99
N GLY A 135 -5.65 7.51 8.36
CA GLY A 135 -5.98 7.96 9.71
C GLY A 135 -5.83 6.87 10.78
N VAL A 136 -6.22 5.62 10.47
CA VAL A 136 -6.01 4.47 11.38
C VAL A 136 -4.51 4.24 11.59
N VAL A 137 -3.73 4.20 10.51
CA VAL A 137 -2.27 4.02 10.59
C VAL A 137 -1.61 5.20 11.32
N ASP A 138 -2.04 6.43 11.03
CA ASP A 138 -1.54 7.66 11.64
C ASP A 138 -1.77 7.63 13.16
N ALA A 139 -2.97 7.28 13.60
CA ALA A 139 -3.34 7.18 15.01
C ALA A 139 -2.54 6.08 15.73
N TRP A 140 -2.47 4.88 15.15
CA TRP A 140 -1.68 3.78 15.71
C TRP A 140 -0.21 4.16 15.86
N SER A 141 0.36 4.80 14.84
CA SER A 141 1.76 5.23 14.83
C SER A 141 2.06 6.28 15.91
N ARG A 142 1.13 7.20 16.23
CA ARG A 142 1.27 8.14 17.37
C ARG A 142 1.30 7.44 18.70
N ALA A 143 0.51 6.38 18.86
CA ALA A 143 0.48 5.58 20.08
C ALA A 143 1.76 4.74 20.26
N HIS A 144 2.54 4.54 19.19
CA HIS A 144 3.74 3.70 19.17
C HIS A 144 4.97 4.43 18.61
N PRO A 145 5.42 5.54 19.21
CA PRO A 145 6.38 6.47 18.58
C PRO A 145 7.76 5.88 18.23
N ARG A 146 8.09 4.68 18.74
CA ARG A 146 9.35 3.96 18.47
C ARG A 146 9.21 2.80 17.48
N HIS A 147 8.04 2.62 16.85
CA HIS A 147 7.83 1.56 15.86
C HIS A 147 8.80 1.70 14.68
N LEU A 148 9.21 0.58 14.07
CA LEU A 148 9.97 0.62 12.81
C LEU A 148 9.16 1.33 11.70
N PRO A 149 9.82 1.98 10.72
CA PRO A 149 9.13 2.67 9.63
C PRO A 149 8.05 1.81 8.98
N ILE A 150 6.87 2.38 8.74
CA ILE A 150 5.78 1.68 8.05
C ILE A 150 5.81 2.05 6.57
N MET A 151 5.89 1.05 5.70
CA MET A 151 5.63 1.23 4.27
C MET A 151 4.14 1.05 3.99
N ILE A 152 3.53 2.03 3.33
CA ILE A 152 2.20 1.88 2.75
C ILE A 152 2.38 1.81 1.24
N THR A 153 2.13 0.65 0.65
CA THR A 153 2.00 0.53 -0.80
C THR A 153 0.60 0.97 -1.19
N ILE A 154 0.49 1.92 -2.11
CA ILE A 154 -0.77 2.30 -2.75
C ILE A 154 -0.77 1.72 -4.16
N ASN A 155 -1.72 0.84 -4.42
CA ASN A 155 -2.07 0.40 -5.76
C ASN A 155 -3.25 1.22 -6.26
N ALA A 156 -3.35 1.44 -7.57
CA ALA A 156 -4.51 2.08 -8.17
C ALA A 156 -5.24 1.11 -9.10
N ALA A 157 -6.51 0.87 -8.82
CA ALA A 157 -7.41 0.23 -9.75
C ALA A 157 -8.01 1.31 -10.66
N ASP A 158 -7.37 1.51 -11.82
CA ASP A 158 -7.65 2.62 -12.73
C ASP A 158 -8.06 2.18 -14.15
N THR A 159 -8.07 0.86 -14.40
CA THR A 159 -8.51 0.26 -15.67
C THR A 159 -9.70 -0.67 -15.46
N GLN A 160 -10.55 -0.75 -16.47
CA GLN A 160 -11.71 -1.63 -16.41
C GLN A 160 -11.28 -3.10 -16.52
N ALA A 161 -11.38 -3.83 -15.42
CA ALA A 161 -11.10 -5.27 -15.38
C ALA A 161 -12.21 -6.11 -16.04
N SER A 162 -13.47 -5.64 -15.97
CA SER A 162 -14.64 -6.36 -16.52
C SER A 162 -15.80 -5.41 -16.80
N ALA A 163 -16.64 -5.75 -17.78
CA ALA A 163 -17.92 -5.08 -18.02
C ALA A 163 -18.98 -5.36 -16.93
N GLN A 164 -18.73 -6.34 -16.06
CA GLN A 164 -19.68 -6.75 -15.03
C GLN A 164 -19.61 -5.92 -13.75
N VAL A 165 -18.55 -5.12 -13.57
CA VAL A 165 -18.31 -4.31 -12.38
C VAL A 165 -18.24 -2.83 -12.73
N ALA A 166 -18.48 -1.95 -11.76
CA ALA A 166 -18.34 -0.51 -11.93
C ALA A 166 -16.95 -0.15 -12.50
N ALA A 167 -16.93 0.60 -13.61
CA ALA A 167 -15.69 1.00 -14.25
C ALA A 167 -14.95 2.06 -13.40
N PRO A 168 -13.65 1.88 -13.13
CA PRO A 168 -12.86 2.89 -12.45
C PRO A 168 -12.60 4.11 -13.32
N LEU A 169 -12.21 5.20 -12.67
CA LEU A 169 -11.64 6.36 -13.36
C LEU A 169 -10.14 6.11 -13.61
N PRO A 170 -9.63 6.44 -14.81
CA PRO A 170 -8.19 6.48 -15.06
C PRO A 170 -7.49 7.44 -14.08
N LEU A 171 -6.29 7.06 -13.62
CA LEU A 171 -5.51 7.83 -12.66
C LEU A 171 -4.31 8.54 -13.29
N ASP A 172 -4.09 8.39 -14.60
CA ASP A 172 -3.14 9.16 -15.41
C ASP A 172 -3.63 10.60 -15.68
N ASP A 173 -4.17 11.23 -14.63
CA ASP A 173 -4.67 12.60 -14.60
C ASP A 173 -3.93 13.39 -13.50
N ALA A 174 -3.30 14.50 -13.89
CA ALA A 174 -2.47 15.29 -12.99
C ALA A 174 -3.27 15.87 -11.80
N ALA A 175 -4.52 16.28 -11.99
CA ALA A 175 -5.32 16.87 -10.93
C ALA A 175 -5.73 15.83 -9.88
N LEU A 176 -6.03 14.60 -10.30
CA LEU A 176 -6.22 13.48 -9.40
C LEU A 176 -4.92 13.18 -8.65
N LEU A 177 -3.80 13.00 -9.35
CA LEU A 177 -2.51 12.69 -8.70
C LEU A 177 -2.09 13.77 -7.67
N ASP A 178 -2.28 15.05 -7.99
CA ASP A 178 -2.03 16.14 -7.05
C ASP A 178 -3.00 16.11 -5.85
N SER A 179 -4.25 15.69 -6.08
CA SER A 179 -5.23 15.51 -5.01
C SER A 179 -4.87 14.34 -4.09
N LEU A 180 -4.33 13.27 -4.64
CA LEU A 180 -3.83 12.11 -3.88
C LEU A 180 -2.68 12.54 -2.95
N ASP A 181 -1.70 13.29 -3.47
CA ASP A 181 -0.61 13.86 -2.67
C ASP A 181 -1.14 14.74 -1.52
N ARG A 182 -2.12 15.61 -1.80
CA ARG A 182 -2.76 16.45 -0.77
C ARG A 182 -3.46 15.61 0.29
N GLU A 183 -4.20 14.59 -0.11
CA GLU A 183 -4.93 13.71 0.81
C GLU A 183 -3.97 12.96 1.75
N ILE A 184 -2.87 12.44 1.21
CA ILE A 184 -1.82 11.74 1.99
C ILE A 184 -1.17 12.71 2.99
N ARG A 185 -0.74 13.89 2.54
CA ARG A 185 -0.11 14.90 3.41
C ARG A 185 -1.06 15.40 4.50
N GLN A 186 -2.35 15.49 4.22
CA GLN A 186 -3.36 15.87 5.22
C GLN A 186 -3.61 14.77 6.24
N ALA A 187 -3.62 13.50 5.81
CA ALA A 187 -3.86 12.37 6.70
C ALA A 187 -2.64 12.04 7.58
N ILE A 188 -1.41 12.26 7.08
CA ILE A 188 -0.15 12.04 7.79
C ILE A 188 0.65 13.35 7.82
N PRO A 189 0.27 14.30 8.70
CA PRO A 189 0.84 15.64 8.68
C PRO A 189 2.23 15.72 9.30
N GLY A 190 2.99 16.75 8.89
CA GLY A 190 4.26 17.13 9.48
C GLY A 190 5.41 16.20 9.09
N ARG A 191 6.38 16.03 10.00
CA ARG A 191 7.59 15.22 9.76
C ARG A 191 7.35 13.70 9.82
N ARG A 192 6.10 13.26 9.94
CA ARG A 192 5.77 11.84 10.07
C ARG A 192 5.78 11.07 8.76
N LEU A 193 5.57 11.77 7.66
CA LEU A 193 5.77 11.22 6.33
C LEU A 193 7.24 11.41 5.94
N ILE A 194 7.93 10.33 5.59
CA ILE A 194 9.21 10.38 4.88
C ILE A 194 8.87 10.52 3.40
N VAL A 195 9.38 11.59 2.78
CA VAL A 195 9.09 11.93 1.38
C VAL A 195 10.34 11.81 0.50
N PRO A 196 10.20 11.67 -0.82
CA PRO A 196 11.34 11.61 -1.74
C PRO A 196 12.34 12.75 -1.58
N ASP A 197 11.87 13.98 -1.34
CA ASP A 197 12.72 15.15 -1.16
C ASP A 197 13.67 15.03 0.05
N GLU A 198 13.21 14.38 1.11
CA GLU A 198 14.01 14.17 2.31
C GLU A 198 15.12 13.15 2.07
N VAL A 199 14.80 12.03 1.41
CA VAL A 199 15.79 11.00 1.08
C VAL A 199 16.78 11.50 0.04
N ARG A 200 16.31 12.26 -0.96
CA ARG A 200 17.17 12.86 -1.99
C ARG A 200 18.14 13.89 -1.41
N GLY A 201 17.70 14.67 -0.41
CA GLY A 201 18.49 15.74 0.18
C GLY A 201 19.04 16.70 -0.88
N ARG A 202 20.37 16.80 -0.98
CA ARG A 202 21.08 17.66 -1.94
C ARG A 202 21.52 16.96 -3.22
N ALA A 203 21.30 15.65 -3.35
CA ALA A 203 21.71 14.92 -4.54
C ALA A 203 20.93 15.40 -5.78
N ALA A 204 21.53 15.21 -6.96
CA ALA A 204 20.90 15.54 -8.23
C ALA A 204 19.62 14.71 -8.43
N THR A 205 19.70 13.41 -8.12
CA THR A 205 18.60 12.44 -8.24
C THR A 205 18.43 11.64 -6.95
N LEU A 206 17.22 11.12 -6.74
CA LEU A 206 16.83 10.26 -5.64
C LEU A 206 17.60 8.93 -5.71
N SER A 207 17.72 8.35 -6.91
CA SER A 207 18.54 7.15 -7.11
C SER A 207 19.99 7.38 -6.66
N ALA A 208 20.62 8.49 -7.04
CA ALA A 208 21.98 8.80 -6.59
C ALA A 208 22.06 8.93 -5.06
N ALA A 209 21.09 9.60 -4.42
CA ALA A 209 21.05 9.69 -2.96
C ALA A 209 20.95 8.32 -2.28
N VAL A 210 20.11 7.43 -2.80
CA VAL A 210 19.94 6.06 -2.26
C VAL A 210 21.23 5.26 -2.36
N HIS A 211 21.98 5.38 -3.46
CA HIS A 211 23.24 4.65 -3.66
C HIS A 211 24.42 5.24 -2.88
N GLU A 212 24.49 6.56 -2.72
CA GLU A 212 25.65 7.23 -2.12
C GLU A 212 25.46 7.50 -0.62
N SER A 213 24.30 8.04 -0.24
CA SER A 213 23.99 8.49 1.11
C SER A 213 23.08 7.54 1.87
N GLY A 214 22.34 6.69 1.16
CA GLY A 214 21.38 5.75 1.72
C GLY A 214 20.13 6.41 2.29
N TRP A 215 19.20 5.56 2.74
CA TRP A 215 18.00 5.99 3.45
C TRP A 215 18.32 6.56 4.84
N PRO A 216 17.38 7.32 5.46
CA PRO A 216 17.52 7.76 6.85
C PRO A 216 17.84 6.59 7.80
N THR A 217 18.60 6.89 8.87
CA THR A 217 18.84 5.94 9.95
C THR A 217 17.52 5.51 10.59
N LEU A 218 17.50 4.34 11.21
CA LEU A 218 16.33 3.87 11.93
C LEU A 218 15.94 4.82 13.04
N GLU A 219 16.89 5.42 13.75
CA GLU A 219 16.59 6.44 14.75
C GLU A 219 15.76 7.60 14.15
N ALA A 220 16.17 8.11 12.99
CA ALA A 220 15.48 9.19 12.30
C ALA A 220 14.17 8.76 11.61
N ALA A 221 13.98 7.45 11.40
CA ALA A 221 12.85 6.88 10.68
C ALA A 221 11.78 6.25 11.61
N ARG A 222 12.13 5.93 12.86
CA ARG A 222 11.19 5.37 13.85
C ARG A 222 9.99 6.29 14.06
N GLY A 223 8.80 5.69 14.18
CA GLY A 223 7.55 6.43 14.34
C GLY A 223 7.03 7.09 13.05
N ARG A 224 7.66 6.80 11.91
CA ARG A 224 7.36 7.45 10.62
C ARG A 224 6.86 6.46 9.58
N ILE A 225 6.27 7.03 8.54
CA ILE A 225 5.56 6.30 7.48
C ILE A 225 6.13 6.79 6.14
N TYR A 226 6.23 5.91 5.16
CA TYR A 226 6.49 6.28 3.77
C TYR A 226 5.54 5.55 2.84
N VAL A 227 5.27 6.16 1.70
CA VAL A 227 4.29 5.65 0.74
C VAL A 227 4.99 5.28 -0.56
N LEU A 228 4.76 4.06 -1.03
CA LEU A 228 5.18 3.58 -2.34
C LEU A 228 3.96 3.54 -3.27
N PHE A 229 4.05 4.21 -4.41
CA PHE A 229 3.02 4.18 -5.44
C PHE A 229 3.36 3.10 -6.47
N ASP A 230 2.67 1.96 -6.36
CA ASP A 230 2.82 0.79 -7.24
C ASP A 230 1.67 0.78 -8.25
N VAL A 231 1.95 1.30 -9.44
CA VAL A 231 0.97 1.49 -10.50
C VAL A 231 1.57 1.24 -11.86
N ARG A 232 0.70 1.07 -12.85
CA ARG A 232 1.11 0.89 -14.24
C ARG A 232 1.96 2.08 -14.73
N PRO A 233 2.86 1.87 -15.71
CA PRO A 233 3.76 2.92 -16.20
C PRO A 233 3.08 4.22 -16.64
N ALA A 234 1.89 4.17 -17.23
CA ALA A 234 1.16 5.38 -17.64
C ALA A 234 0.90 6.32 -16.44
N VAL A 235 0.49 5.76 -15.30
CA VAL A 235 0.17 6.52 -14.09
C VAL A 235 1.44 6.99 -13.38
N SER A 236 2.45 6.13 -13.22
CA SER A 236 3.72 6.54 -12.59
C SER A 236 4.48 7.57 -13.42
N ASN A 237 4.39 7.51 -14.76
CA ASN A 237 4.93 8.55 -15.64
C ASN A 237 4.18 9.87 -15.51
N ALA A 238 2.84 9.84 -15.46
CA ALA A 238 2.04 11.04 -15.18
C ALA A 238 2.38 11.64 -13.81
N TYR A 239 2.65 10.80 -12.80
CA TYR A 239 3.03 11.25 -11.45
C TYR A 239 4.37 11.98 -11.43
N ARG A 240 5.40 11.50 -12.14
CA ARG A 240 6.70 12.20 -12.20
C ARG A 240 6.76 13.38 -13.16
N ALA A 241 5.79 13.53 -14.07
CA ALA A 241 5.78 14.61 -15.05
C ALA A 241 5.77 15.99 -14.35
N GLY A 242 6.75 16.85 -14.67
CA GLY A 242 6.92 18.15 -13.99
C GLY A 242 7.59 18.06 -12.60
N HIS A 243 7.87 16.86 -12.11
CA HIS A 243 8.47 16.58 -10.81
C HIS A 243 9.72 15.71 -10.96
N PRO A 244 10.77 16.18 -11.66
CA PRO A 244 11.95 15.36 -11.93
C PRO A 244 12.56 14.85 -10.63
N SER A 245 12.85 13.55 -10.58
CA SER A 245 13.31 12.86 -9.38
C SER A 245 12.35 12.99 -8.19
N LEU A 246 11.04 12.98 -8.48
CA LEU A 246 9.93 13.13 -7.53
C LEU A 246 9.96 14.41 -6.69
N ARG A 247 10.52 15.51 -7.22
CA ARG A 247 10.58 16.80 -6.53
C ARG A 247 9.19 17.29 -6.10
N GLY A 248 8.98 17.51 -4.81
CA GLY A 248 7.71 18.01 -4.26
C GLY A 248 6.61 16.94 -4.11
N ARG A 249 6.84 15.70 -4.54
CA ARG A 249 5.87 14.60 -4.44
C ARG A 249 5.79 14.03 -3.02
N ALA A 250 4.63 13.49 -2.66
CA ALA A 250 4.41 12.90 -1.32
C ALA A 250 4.83 11.43 -1.24
N MET A 251 4.86 10.74 -2.37
CA MET A 251 5.09 9.30 -2.46
C MET A 251 6.36 8.99 -3.26
N PHE A 252 7.01 7.89 -2.91
CA PHE A 252 7.92 7.19 -3.80
C PHE A 252 7.11 6.49 -4.90
N GLY A 253 7.71 6.17 -6.03
CA GLY A 253 7.05 5.39 -7.08
C GLY A 253 7.90 4.20 -7.52
N TRP A 254 7.25 3.18 -8.06
CA TRP A 254 7.95 2.07 -8.69
C TRP A 254 8.36 2.46 -10.11
N TYR A 255 9.66 2.65 -10.30
CA TYR A 255 10.29 2.98 -11.58
C TYR A 255 11.34 1.93 -11.94
N PRO A 256 11.61 1.72 -13.25
CA PRO A 256 12.69 0.84 -13.69
C PRO A 256 14.03 1.19 -13.04
N ASP A 257 14.86 0.18 -12.82
CA ASP A 257 16.20 0.38 -12.28
C ASP A 257 17.04 1.30 -13.19
N GLY A 258 17.88 2.14 -12.59
CA GLY A 258 18.66 3.17 -13.27
C GLY A 258 17.94 4.48 -13.59
N GLU A 259 16.62 4.57 -13.40
CA GLU A 259 15.89 5.84 -13.57
C GLU A 259 16.16 6.81 -12.40
N PRO A 260 16.13 8.15 -12.61
CA PRO A 260 16.39 9.15 -11.57
C PRO A 260 15.50 9.05 -10.32
N GLU A 261 14.31 8.48 -10.46
CA GLU A 261 13.33 8.26 -9.39
C GLU A 261 13.49 6.89 -8.68
N SER A 262 14.31 5.98 -9.20
CA SER A 262 14.42 4.60 -8.68
C SER A 262 15.02 4.58 -7.27
N ALA A 263 14.22 4.17 -6.28
CA ALA A 263 14.62 4.06 -4.87
C ALA A 263 14.12 2.77 -4.19
N ILE A 264 13.06 2.19 -4.73
CA ILE A 264 12.40 0.98 -4.24
C ILE A 264 12.10 0.10 -5.44
N GLN A 265 12.39 -1.20 -5.33
CA GLN A 265 12.09 -2.19 -6.36
C GLN A 265 11.06 -3.21 -5.86
N ILE A 266 10.14 -3.59 -6.74
CA ILE A 266 9.11 -4.60 -6.47
C ILE A 266 9.45 -5.86 -7.26
N VAL A 267 9.49 -6.99 -6.57
CA VAL A 267 9.85 -8.29 -7.14
C VAL A 267 8.79 -9.31 -6.81
N GLN A 268 8.20 -9.90 -7.85
CA GLN A 268 7.11 -10.86 -7.68
C GLN A 268 7.60 -12.26 -7.31
N ASP A 269 8.72 -12.70 -7.91
CA ASP A 269 9.31 -14.02 -7.68
C ASP A 269 10.72 -13.88 -7.09
N PRO A 270 10.88 -13.97 -5.75
CA PRO A 270 12.18 -13.85 -5.09
C PRO A 270 13.12 -15.02 -5.36
N LEU A 271 12.62 -16.19 -5.76
CA LEU A 271 13.46 -17.36 -6.03
C LEU A 271 14.16 -17.21 -7.38
N VAL A 272 13.40 -16.79 -8.39
CA VAL A 272 13.94 -16.49 -9.73
C VAL A 272 14.87 -15.30 -9.70
N GLU A 273 14.51 -14.23 -8.97
CA GLU A 273 15.21 -12.95 -9.01
C GLU A 273 16.19 -12.73 -7.85
N ALA A 274 16.55 -13.79 -7.12
CA ALA A 274 17.37 -13.72 -5.91
C ALA A 274 18.70 -12.96 -6.09
N ALA A 275 19.33 -13.10 -7.26
CA ALA A 275 20.57 -12.39 -7.57
C ALA A 275 20.35 -10.87 -7.70
N ARG A 276 19.26 -10.44 -8.34
CA ARG A 276 18.87 -9.03 -8.46
C ARG A 276 18.51 -8.44 -7.10
N ILE A 277 17.75 -9.16 -6.29
CA ILE A 277 17.41 -8.74 -4.92
C ILE A 277 18.68 -8.46 -4.12
N ARG A 278 19.65 -9.38 -4.13
CA ARG A 278 20.93 -9.18 -3.41
C ARG A 278 21.71 -7.97 -3.93
N ALA A 279 21.73 -7.76 -5.25
CA ALA A 279 22.41 -6.62 -5.85
C ALA A 279 21.76 -5.28 -5.41
N TRP A 280 20.43 -5.20 -5.45
CA TRP A 280 19.68 -4.01 -5.04
C TRP A 280 19.83 -3.70 -3.55
N VAL A 281 19.69 -4.71 -2.68
CA VAL A 281 19.88 -4.53 -1.23
C VAL A 281 21.30 -4.03 -0.94
N LYS A 282 22.33 -4.62 -1.56
CA LYS A 282 23.73 -4.15 -1.42
C LYS A 282 23.93 -2.72 -1.91
N ALA A 283 23.12 -2.28 -2.88
CA ALA A 283 23.16 -0.93 -3.44
C ALA A 283 22.30 0.07 -2.65
N GLY A 284 21.73 -0.30 -1.50
CA GLY A 284 20.92 0.57 -0.65
C GLY A 284 19.45 0.71 -1.07
N VAL A 285 19.01 -0.05 -2.08
CA VAL A 285 17.65 -0.02 -2.60
C VAL A 285 16.76 -0.90 -1.72
N ILE A 286 15.61 -0.36 -1.30
CA ILE A 286 14.59 -1.15 -0.61
C ILE A 286 13.95 -2.10 -1.64
N VAL A 287 13.80 -3.36 -1.28
CA VAL A 287 13.14 -4.36 -2.13
C VAL A 287 11.88 -4.88 -1.45
N ARG A 288 10.73 -4.71 -2.10
CA ARG A 288 9.47 -5.34 -1.73
C ARG A 288 9.35 -6.64 -2.52
N THR A 289 9.23 -7.77 -1.84
CA THR A 289 9.02 -9.06 -2.51
C THR A 289 8.07 -9.97 -1.72
N ARG A 290 7.65 -11.06 -2.35
CA ARG A 290 6.77 -12.06 -1.75
C ARG A 290 7.55 -12.97 -0.79
N THR A 291 6.84 -13.56 0.16
CA THR A 291 7.44 -14.52 1.12
C THR A 291 6.94 -15.94 0.92
N ASP A 292 5.93 -16.11 0.07
CA ASP A 292 5.17 -17.33 -0.24
C ASP A 292 5.42 -17.83 -1.67
N ALA A 293 6.58 -17.49 -2.24
CA ALA A 293 7.00 -17.94 -3.56
C ALA A 293 7.69 -19.32 -3.53
#